data_AF-A0A9W6UDT7-F1
#
_entry.id   AF-A0A9W6UDT7-F1
#
_cell.length_a   1.000
_cell.length_b   1.000
_cell.length_c   1.000
_cell.angle_alpha   90.00
_cell.angle_beta   90.00
_cell.angle_gamma   90.00
#
_symmetry.space_group_name_H-M   'P 1'
#
loop_
_entity.id
_entity.type
_entity.pdbx_description
1 polymer ?
#
loop_
_entity_poly.entity_id
_entity_poly.type
_entity_poly.pdbx_seq_one_letter_code
_entity_poly.pdbx_strand_id
1 'polypeptide(L)'
;MRLLLKDTGAEQVGATVIYKDNHGAMALAKNIGYQARTKHIDTRYHFIREKVTCGDITLEYMATKGQLADYLTKGLATKTLRYLMGRSNVGPALETSN
;
A
#
# COMPACT_ATOMS: atom_id res chain seq x y z
N MET A 1 -6.75 -5.92 -10.60
CA MET A 1 -6.59 -4.51 -11.00
C MET A 1 -5.69 -4.34 -12.22
N ARG A 2 -4.53 -5.01 -12.34
CA ARG A 2 -3.71 -4.90 -13.58
C ARG A 2 -4.43 -5.26 -14.88
N LEU A 3 -5.22 -6.34 -14.89
CA LEU A 3 -6.01 -6.74 -16.07
C LEU A 3 -7.02 -5.65 -16.46
N LEU A 4 -7.81 -5.17 -15.49
CA LEU A 4 -8.75 -4.07 -15.72
C LEU A 4 -8.05 -2.78 -16.21
N LEU A 5 -6.89 -2.45 -15.63
CA LEU A 5 -6.10 -1.30 -16.06
C LEU A 5 -5.60 -1.46 -17.50
N LYS A 6 -5.20 -2.68 -17.89
CA LYS A 6 -4.86 -3.00 -19.27
C LYS A 6 -6.06 -2.84 -20.21
N ASP A 7 -7.22 -3.36 -19.82
CA ASP A 7 -8.45 -3.29 -20.62
C ASP A 7 -8.96 -1.85 -20.79
N THR A 8 -8.68 -0.98 -19.82
CA THR A 8 -9.04 0.45 -19.85
C THR A 8 -7.97 1.35 -20.47
N GLY A 9 -6.88 0.77 -21.01
CA GLY A 9 -5.81 1.50 -21.68
C GLY A 9 -4.76 2.14 -20.75
N ALA A 10 -4.84 1.90 -19.44
CA ALA A 10 -3.89 2.34 -18.43
C ALA A 10 -2.93 1.22 -18.01
N GLU A 11 -2.33 0.52 -18.99
CA GLU A 11 -1.47 -0.65 -18.72
C GLU A 11 -0.31 -0.28 -17.77
N GLN A 12 -0.16 -1.10 -16.72
CA GLN A 12 0.88 -0.89 -15.73
C GLN A 12 2.17 -1.59 -16.18
N VAL A 13 3.17 -0.80 -16.57
CA VAL A 13 4.48 -1.29 -17.01
C VAL A 13 5.41 -1.40 -15.80
N GLY A 14 5.96 -2.59 -15.57
CA GLY A 14 6.90 -2.86 -14.48
C GLY A 14 6.27 -3.20 -13.13
N ALA A 15 7.09 -3.21 -12.08
CA ALA A 15 6.68 -3.59 -10.73
C ALA A 15 5.72 -2.57 -10.11
N THR A 16 4.68 -3.04 -9.40
CA THR A 16 3.80 -2.14 -8.64
C THR A 16 4.48 -1.77 -7.33
N VAL A 17 4.70 -0.48 -7.11
CA VAL A 17 5.21 0.03 -5.83
C VAL A 17 4.10 0.00 -4.80
N ILE A 18 4.33 -0.69 -3.68
CA ILE A 18 3.44 -0.75 -2.52
C ILE A 18 4.15 -0.11 -1.33
N TYR A 19 3.54 0.94 -0.78
CA TYR A 19 4.06 1.66 0.38
C TYR A 19 3.62 1.03 1.69
N LYS A 20 4.57 0.78 2.60
CA LYS A 20 4.31 0.18 3.91
C LYS A 20 5.03 0.95 5.03
N ASP A 21 4.35 1.14 6.15
CA ASP A 21 4.87 1.86 7.32
C ASP A 21 5.42 0.94 8.42
N ASN A 22 5.21 -0.38 8.28
CA ASN A 22 5.69 -1.38 9.21
C ASN A 22 7.00 -2.02 8.70
N HIS A 23 8.11 -1.64 9.32
CA HIS A 23 9.43 -2.21 9.05
C HIS A 23 9.49 -3.72 9.25
N GLY A 24 8.82 -4.27 10.24
CA GLY A 24 8.73 -5.71 10.47
C GLY A 24 8.05 -6.42 9.29
N ALA A 25 6.95 -5.86 8.77
CA ALA A 25 6.27 -6.41 7.59
C ALA A 25 7.14 -6.35 6.33
N MET A 26 7.94 -5.28 6.16
CA MET A 26 8.90 -5.18 5.04
C MET A 26 10.06 -6.17 5.18
N ALA A 27 10.63 -6.29 6.38
CA ALA A 27 11.73 -7.21 6.68
C ALA A 27 11.30 -8.65 6.49
N LEU A 28 10.09 -8.98 6.96
CA LEU A 28 9.44 -10.23 6.62
C LEU A 28 9.42 -10.35 5.11
N ALA A 29 8.77 -9.47 4.34
CA ALA A 29 8.62 -9.66 2.90
C ALA A 29 9.94 -9.83 2.12
N LYS A 30 11.04 -9.29 2.65
CA LYS A 30 12.43 -9.43 2.14
C LYS A 30 13.20 -10.63 2.69
N ASN A 31 12.53 -11.53 3.42
CA ASN A 31 13.07 -12.79 3.93
C ASN A 31 14.09 -12.64 5.09
N ILE A 32 14.01 -11.55 5.87
CA ILE A 32 14.84 -11.32 7.06
C ILE A 32 14.03 -11.73 8.30
N GLY A 33 14.27 -12.95 8.81
CA GLY A 33 13.75 -13.38 10.12
C GLY A 33 12.39 -14.08 10.13
N TYR A 34 12.18 -15.06 9.26
CA TYR A 34 10.97 -15.90 9.30
C TYR A 34 10.97 -16.80 10.56
N GLN A 35 9.98 -16.62 11.43
CA GLN A 35 9.67 -17.56 12.51
C GLN A 35 8.22 -18.05 12.36
N ALA A 36 8.08 -19.32 12.00
CA ALA A 36 6.87 -20.00 11.51
C ALA A 36 5.74 -20.19 12.57
N ARG A 37 5.35 -19.16 13.32
CA ARG A 37 4.39 -19.31 14.43
C ARG A 37 2.97 -18.80 14.17
N THR A 38 2.56 -18.51 12.92
CA THR A 38 1.17 -18.09 12.64
C THR A 38 0.67 -18.47 11.24
N LYS A 39 -0.19 -19.49 11.15
CA LYS A 39 -0.72 -20.06 9.88
C LYS A 39 -1.39 -19.04 8.96
N HIS A 40 -2.14 -18.06 9.50
CA HIS A 40 -2.83 -17.04 8.69
C HIS A 40 -1.89 -15.97 8.10
N ILE A 41 -0.75 -15.74 8.75
CA ILE A 41 0.28 -14.82 8.25
C ILE A 41 1.05 -15.52 7.13
N ASP A 42 1.29 -16.83 7.27
CA ASP A 42 2.11 -17.63 6.36
C ASP A 42 1.64 -17.60 4.90
N THR A 43 0.35 -17.84 4.64
CA THR A 43 -0.16 -17.84 3.25
C THR A 43 -0.05 -16.47 2.56
N ARG A 44 -0.43 -15.39 3.26
CA ARG A 44 -0.31 -14.02 2.71
C ARG A 44 1.15 -13.64 2.51
N TYR A 45 1.99 -14.11 3.42
CA TYR A 45 3.43 -13.86 3.40
C TYR A 45 4.11 -14.51 2.20
N HIS A 46 3.87 -15.81 1.97
CA HIS A 46 4.39 -16.51 0.80
C HIS A 46 3.95 -15.84 -0.50
N PHE A 47 2.68 -15.46 -0.60
CA PHE A 47 2.17 -14.74 -1.76
C PHE A 47 2.90 -13.42 -2.01
N ILE A 48 3.02 -12.56 -0.98
CA ILE A 48 3.70 -11.27 -1.13
C ILE A 48 5.18 -11.48 -1.49
N ARG A 49 5.85 -12.42 -0.84
CA ARG A 49 7.26 -12.73 -1.10
C ARG A 49 7.47 -13.24 -2.52
N GLU A 50 6.62 -14.13 -3.00
CA GLU A 50 6.65 -14.64 -4.37
C GLU A 50 6.48 -13.49 -5.37
N LYS A 51 5.51 -12.59 -5.15
CA LYS A 51 5.30 -11.43 -6.01
C LYS A 51 6.43 -10.41 -5.99
N VAL A 52 7.08 -10.21 -4.85
CA VAL A 52 8.29 -9.39 -4.76
C VAL A 52 9.46 -10.07 -5.49
N THR A 53 9.63 -11.37 -5.32
CA THR A 53 10.72 -12.15 -5.96
C THR A 53 10.56 -12.22 -7.47
N CYS A 54 9.32 -12.33 -7.96
CA CYS A 54 9.00 -12.32 -9.40
C CYS A 54 9.17 -10.92 -10.03
N GLY A 55 9.40 -9.88 -9.22
CA GLY A 55 9.47 -8.49 -9.71
C GLY A 55 8.10 -7.90 -10.06
N ASP A 56 7.01 -8.58 -9.72
CA ASP A 56 5.66 -8.05 -9.89
C ASP A 56 5.40 -6.85 -8.95
N ILE A 57 6.00 -6.86 -7.77
CA ILE A 57 5.76 -5.86 -6.72
C ILE A 57 7.09 -5.36 -6.14
N THR A 58 7.16 -4.08 -5.79
CA THR A 58 8.25 -3.51 -5.00
C THR A 58 7.69 -2.91 -3.72
N LEU A 59 8.33 -3.19 -2.58
CA LEU A 59 7.92 -2.66 -1.28
C LEU A 59 8.82 -1.50 -0.87
N GLU A 60 8.20 -0.35 -0.61
CA GLU A 60 8.87 0.87 -0.16
C GLU A 60 8.34 1.33 1.19
N TYR A 61 9.23 1.90 1.99
CA TYR A 61 8.85 2.45 3.27
C TYR A 61 8.13 3.78 3.11
N MET A 62 7.06 3.98 3.88
CA MET A 62 6.39 5.27 4.03
C MET A 62 6.05 5.50 5.50
N ALA A 63 6.38 6.68 6.02
CA ALA A 63 6.02 7.02 7.40
C ALA A 63 4.49 6.99 7.60
N THR A 64 4.01 6.54 8.77
CA THR A 64 2.58 6.45 9.09
C THR A 64 1.83 7.76 8.87
N LYS A 65 2.46 8.92 9.13
CA LYS A 65 1.87 10.24 8.88
C LYS A 65 1.56 10.51 7.40
N GLY A 66 2.23 9.82 6.48
CA GLY A 66 2.02 9.92 5.04
C GLY A 66 1.27 8.74 4.43
N GLN A 67 0.94 7.71 5.22
CA GLN A 67 0.28 6.50 4.73
C GLN A 67 -1.18 6.81 4.37
N LEU A 68 -1.44 7.08 3.09
CA LEU A 68 -2.79 7.37 2.60
C LEU A 68 -3.76 6.22 2.86
N ALA A 69 -3.31 4.96 2.88
CA ALA A 69 -4.21 3.84 3.19
C ALA A 69 -4.87 3.95 4.58
N ASP A 70 -4.31 4.73 5.51
CA ASP A 70 -4.85 4.90 6.85
C ASP A 70 -6.21 5.61 6.86
N TYR A 71 -6.48 6.53 5.93
CA TYR A 71 -7.80 7.20 5.89
C TYR A 71 -8.93 6.24 5.50
N LEU A 72 -8.61 5.14 4.80
CA LEU A 72 -9.56 4.11 4.40
C LEU A 72 -9.70 2.97 5.44
N THR A 73 -8.71 2.80 6.32
CA THR A 73 -8.60 1.59 7.17
C THR A 73 -8.66 1.88 8.66
N LYS A 74 -8.49 3.15 9.08
CA LYS A 74 -8.44 3.54 10.50
C LYS A 74 -9.47 4.61 10.84
N GLY A 75 -10.01 4.56 12.05
CA GLY A 75 -10.78 5.65 12.66
C GLY A 75 -9.85 6.78 13.11
N LEU A 76 -9.50 7.70 12.20
CA LEU A 76 -8.59 8.80 12.48
C LEU A 76 -9.31 10.03 13.06
N ALA A 77 -8.60 10.80 13.90
CA ALA A 77 -9.07 12.11 14.32
C ALA A 77 -9.28 13.03 13.10
N THR A 78 -10.29 13.91 13.17
CA THR A 78 -10.76 14.69 12.01
C THR A 78 -9.66 15.51 11.33
N LYS A 79 -8.70 16.04 12.10
CA LYS A 79 -7.55 16.78 11.55
C LYS A 79 -6.66 15.88 10.68
N THR A 80 -6.33 14.68 11.15
CA THR A 80 -5.50 13.71 10.43
C THR A 80 -6.24 13.15 9.23
N LEU A 81 -7.54 12.86 9.38
CA LEU A 81 -8.38 12.41 8.28
C LEU A 81 -8.40 13.43 7.13
N ARG A 82 -8.70 14.70 7.43
CA ARG A 82 -8.68 15.78 6.42
C ARG A 82 -7.31 15.98 5.77
N TYR A 83 -6.24 15.87 6.57
CA TYR A 83 -4.88 15.96 6.04
C TYR A 83 -4.58 14.85 5.01
N LEU A 84 -4.92 13.59 5.32
CA LEU A 84 -4.69 12.47 4.39
C LEU A 84 -5.63 12.54 3.19
N MET A 85 -6.89 12.92 3.37
CA MET A 85 -7.84 13.09 2.26
C MET A 85 -7.42 14.22 1.31
N GLY A 86 -6.99 15.38 1.83
CA GLY A 86 -6.53 16.48 0.97
C GLY A 86 -5.23 16.17 0.22
N ARG A 87 -4.44 15.22 0.71
CA ARG A 87 -3.27 14.67 -0.01
C ARG A 87 -3.64 13.56 -0.99
N SER A 88 -4.78 12.92 -0.80
CA SER A 88 -5.29 11.96 -1.76
C SER A 88 -5.88 12.74 -2.93
N ASN A 89 -5.61 12.33 -4.16
CA ASN A 89 -6.30 12.85 -5.34
C ASN A 89 -7.75 12.30 -5.42
N VAL A 90 -8.35 11.96 -4.27
CA VAL A 90 -9.64 11.29 -4.13
C VAL A 90 -10.48 12.15 -3.19
N GLY A 91 -11.29 13.02 -3.78
CA GLY A 91 -12.19 13.93 -3.09
C GLY A 91 -12.81 14.90 -4.09
N PRO A 92 -13.94 15.56 -3.76
CA PRO A 92 -14.43 16.65 -4.58
C PRO A 92 -13.30 17.66 -4.70
N ALA A 93 -13.00 18.11 -5.92
CA ALA A 93 -12.19 19.31 -6.10
C ALA A 93 -12.79 20.35 -5.18
N LEU A 94 -12.06 20.74 -4.14
CA LEU A 94 -12.44 21.93 -3.40
C LEU A 94 -12.25 23.04 -4.42
N GLU A 95 -13.33 23.38 -5.13
CA GLU A 95 -13.46 24.68 -5.75
C GLU A 95 -13.17 25.66 -4.63
N THR A 96 -11.95 26.17 -4.63
CA THR A 96 -11.61 27.37 -3.91
C THR A 96 -12.56 28.41 -4.48
N SER A 97 -13.56 28.78 -3.69
CA SER A 97 -14.55 29.81 -4.01
C SER A 97 -13.83 31.06 -4.51
N ASN A 98 -14.37 31.64 -5.59
CA ASN A 98 -14.33 33.09 -5.76
C ASN A 98 -15.39 33.72 -4.84
#